data_AF-A0A6A4WFS3-F1
#
_entry.id   AF-A0A6A4WFS3-F1
#
_cell.length_a   1.000
_cell.length_b   1.000
_cell.length_c   1.000
_cell.angle_alpha   90.00
_cell.angle_beta   90.00
_cell.angle_gamma   90.00
#
_symmetry.space_group_name_H-M   'P 1'
#
loop_
_entity.id
_entity.type
_entity.pdbx_description
1 polymer ?
#
loop_
_entity_poly.entity_id
_entity_poly.type
_entity_poly.pdbx_seq_one_letter_code
_entity_poly.pdbx_strand_id
1 'polypeptide(L)'
;MYKYQLSVDGTVAAYRLPFLLAGGSLVVKQKSDYYEHFYNELKPGVHYLEVAHDLSDLVEKLEWAKAHDAEARRMAEASRRFAQQNLMPLDIYCYHAVAFKEWATRLRSPVRVREGMEPVTAPDHDRRFGDCECHRSRPRDEL
;
A
#
# COMPACT_ATOMS: atom_id res chain seq x y z
N MET A 1 -19.95 8.55 6.48
CA MET A 1 -18.82 7.58 6.44
C MET A 1 -19.41 6.18 6.50
N TYR A 2 -18.91 5.22 5.71
CA TYR A 2 -19.49 3.87 5.58
C TYR A 2 -18.70 2.84 6.41
N LYS A 3 -19.37 1.87 7.04
CA LYS A 3 -18.71 0.82 7.86
C LYS A 3 -17.94 -0.20 7.02
N TYR A 4 -18.43 -0.51 5.82
CA TYR A 4 -17.91 -1.54 4.94
C TYR A 4 -17.51 -0.91 3.60
N GLN A 5 -16.31 -1.23 3.12
CA GLN A 5 -15.78 -0.71 1.85
C GLN A 5 -15.33 -1.86 0.96
N LEU A 6 -16.01 -2.03 -0.18
CA LEU A 6 -15.74 -3.08 -1.15
C LEU A 6 -14.55 -2.68 -2.05
N SER A 7 -13.61 -3.61 -2.21
CA SER A 7 -12.49 -3.54 -3.15
C SER A 7 -12.60 -4.68 -4.15
N VAL A 8 -13.00 -4.33 -5.37
CA VAL A 8 -13.10 -5.22 -6.54
C VAL A 8 -12.02 -4.79 -7.53
N ASP A 9 -11.39 -5.76 -8.19
CA ASP A 9 -10.40 -5.47 -9.20
C ASP A 9 -11.04 -4.88 -10.47
N GLY A 10 -10.25 -4.11 -11.20
CA GLY A 10 -10.61 -3.57 -12.52
C GLY A 10 -9.92 -4.37 -13.61
N THR A 11 -9.19 -3.67 -14.48
CA THR A 11 -8.29 -4.31 -15.45
C THR A 11 -7.16 -5.10 -14.75
N VAL A 12 -6.77 -4.64 -13.56
CA VAL A 12 -5.74 -5.21 -12.69
C VAL A 12 -6.13 -4.95 -11.22
N ALA A 13 -5.21 -5.25 -10.29
CA ALA A 13 -5.34 -4.96 -8.87
C ALA A 13 -5.84 -3.52 -8.62
N ALA A 14 -6.78 -3.37 -7.70
CA ALA A 14 -7.41 -2.09 -7.44
C ALA A 14 -6.49 -1.10 -6.70
N TYR A 15 -6.05 -0.03 -7.40
CA TYR A 15 -5.22 1.05 -6.85
C TYR A 15 -5.78 1.73 -5.58
N ARG A 16 -7.09 1.56 -5.34
CA ARG A 16 -7.76 2.16 -4.19
C ARG A 16 -7.47 1.42 -2.88
N LEU A 17 -7.01 0.16 -2.94
CA LEU A 17 -6.89 -0.70 -1.76
C LEU A 17 -6.04 -0.07 -0.63
N PRO A 18 -4.85 0.52 -0.87
CA PRO A 18 -4.06 1.17 0.18
C PRO A 18 -4.85 2.24 0.97
N PHE A 19 -5.65 3.03 0.26
CA PHE A 19 -6.46 4.09 0.86
C PHE A 19 -7.64 3.54 1.66
N LEU A 20 -8.27 2.46 1.17
CA LEU A 20 -9.34 1.77 1.92
C LEU A 20 -8.77 1.14 3.20
N LEU A 21 -7.58 0.54 3.12
CA LEU A 21 -6.92 -0.08 4.27
C LEU A 21 -6.59 0.94 5.36
N ALA A 22 -6.14 2.15 4.97
CA ALA A 22 -5.81 3.24 5.88
C ALA A 22 -7.06 3.92 6.49
N GLY A 23 -8.21 3.84 5.81
CA GLY A 23 -9.50 4.25 6.34
C GLY A 23 -9.96 3.27 7.41
N GLY A 24 -10.50 3.74 8.54
CA GLY A 24 -10.93 2.86 9.65
C GLY A 24 -12.21 2.05 9.39
N SER A 25 -12.47 1.64 8.15
CA SER A 25 -13.64 0.85 7.75
C SER A 25 -13.22 -0.59 7.49
N LEU A 26 -14.15 -1.55 7.60
CA LEU A 26 -13.84 -2.93 7.21
C LEU A 26 -13.73 -2.99 5.69
N VAL A 27 -12.53 -3.35 5.21
CA VAL A 27 -12.31 -3.64 3.79
C VAL A 27 -12.86 -5.03 3.47
N VAL A 28 -13.70 -5.10 2.45
CA VAL A 28 -14.19 -6.34 1.86
C VAL A 28 -13.47 -6.50 0.53
N LYS A 29 -12.57 -7.48 0.42
CA LYS A 29 -11.72 -7.66 -0.76
C LYS A 29 -12.14 -8.91 -1.51
N GLN A 30 -12.34 -8.77 -2.82
CA GLN A 30 -12.52 -9.89 -3.74
C GLN A 30 -11.26 -10.76 -3.79
N LYS A 31 -11.44 -12.08 -3.76
CA LYS A 31 -10.39 -13.05 -4.06
C LYS A 31 -10.02 -12.92 -5.53
N SER A 32 -8.74 -12.71 -5.81
CA SER A 32 -8.24 -12.43 -7.15
C SER A 32 -6.77 -12.82 -7.27
N ASP A 33 -6.36 -13.14 -8.49
CA ASP A 33 -4.97 -13.43 -8.86
C ASP A 33 -4.15 -12.15 -9.08
N TYR A 34 -4.80 -10.98 -9.20
CA TYR A 34 -4.09 -9.71 -9.26
C TYR A 34 -3.55 -9.31 -7.89
N TYR A 35 -2.30 -8.83 -7.88
CA TYR A 35 -1.60 -8.45 -6.67
C TYR A 35 -0.75 -7.19 -6.87
N GLU A 36 -0.52 -6.49 -5.77
CA GLU A 36 0.51 -5.46 -5.66
C GLU A 36 1.61 -5.93 -4.71
N HIS A 37 2.74 -5.21 -4.67
CA HIS A 37 3.93 -5.58 -3.91
C HIS A 37 3.68 -5.92 -2.43
N PHE A 38 2.68 -5.29 -1.79
CA PHE A 38 2.36 -5.46 -0.37
C PHE A 38 1.28 -6.54 -0.09
N TYR A 39 0.62 -7.08 -1.12
CA TYR A 39 -0.53 -7.98 -0.92
C TYR A 39 -0.13 -9.28 -0.19
N ASN A 40 1.11 -9.73 -0.37
CA ASN A 40 1.64 -10.93 0.29
C ASN A 40 1.68 -10.81 1.82
N GLU A 41 1.69 -9.59 2.35
CA GLU A 41 1.69 -9.33 3.79
C GLU A 41 0.26 -9.14 4.35
N LEU A 42 -0.73 -8.95 3.47
CA LEU A 42 -2.12 -8.91 3.83
C LEU A 42 -2.68 -10.33 4.03
N LYS A 43 -3.59 -10.47 5.00
CA LYS A 43 -4.09 -11.77 5.44
C LYS A 43 -5.62 -11.72 5.53
N PRO A 44 -6.34 -12.57 4.79
CA PRO A 44 -7.78 -12.73 4.94
C PRO A 44 -8.15 -13.01 6.40
N GLY A 45 -9.23 -12.38 6.89
CA GLY A 45 -9.70 -12.55 8.27
C GLY A 45 -8.87 -11.82 9.33
N VAL A 46 -7.73 -11.22 8.96
CA VAL A 46 -6.92 -10.37 9.85
C VAL A 46 -6.99 -8.91 9.39
N HIS A 47 -6.69 -8.67 8.12
CA HIS A 47 -6.62 -7.31 7.55
C HIS A 47 -7.87 -6.94 6.75
N TYR A 48 -8.60 -7.92 6.22
CA TYR A 48 -9.80 -7.68 5.41
C TYR A 48 -10.72 -8.90 5.42
N LEU A 49 -11.98 -8.68 5.06
CA LEU A 49 -12.94 -9.73 4.80
C LEU A 49 -12.83 -10.18 3.35
N GLU A 50 -12.44 -11.44 3.12
CA GLU A 50 -12.37 -12.01 1.77
C GLU A 50 -13.74 -12.48 1.29
N VAL A 51 -14.06 -12.19 0.02
CA VAL A 51 -15.24 -12.69 -0.71
C VAL A 51 -14.79 -13.42 -1.98
N ALA A 52 -15.64 -14.31 -2.49
CA ALA A 52 -15.42 -15.08 -3.70
C ALA A 52 -15.10 -14.18 -4.90
N HIS A 53 -14.37 -14.74 -5.88
CA HIS A 53 -13.99 -14.02 -7.09
C HIS A 53 -15.22 -13.55 -7.90
N ASP A 54 -16.31 -14.32 -7.93
CA ASP A 54 -17.55 -13.96 -8.60
C ASP A 54 -18.53 -13.19 -7.69
N LEU A 55 -18.11 -12.85 -6.47
CA LEU A 55 -18.91 -12.18 -5.44
C LEU A 55 -20.15 -12.97 -4.98
N SER A 56 -20.23 -14.28 -5.24
CA SER A 56 -21.40 -15.10 -4.93
C SER A 56 -21.74 -15.12 -3.43
N ASP A 57 -20.74 -14.99 -2.57
CA ASP A 57 -20.85 -15.01 -1.10
C ASP A 57 -20.87 -13.60 -0.48
N LEU A 58 -20.90 -12.52 -1.27
CA LEU A 58 -20.79 -11.15 -0.78
C LEU A 58 -21.87 -10.80 0.26
N VAL A 59 -23.13 -11.14 -0.03
CA VAL A 59 -24.26 -10.84 0.87
C VAL A 59 -24.11 -11.62 2.18
N GLU A 60 -23.78 -12.91 2.11
CA GLU A 60 -23.56 -13.76 3.28
C GLU A 60 -22.44 -13.21 4.17
N LYS A 61 -21.31 -12.82 3.58
CA LYS A 61 -20.16 -12.26 4.29
C LYS A 61 -20.48 -10.92 4.94
N LEU A 62 -21.30 -10.08 4.29
CA LEU A 62 -21.76 -8.83 4.88
C LEU A 62 -22.74 -9.04 6.05
N GLU A 63 -23.66 -10.01 5.95
CA GLU A 63 -24.52 -10.36 7.08
C GLU A 63 -23.71 -10.92 8.26
N TRP A 64 -22.71 -11.74 7.98
CA TRP A 64 -21.74 -12.18 9.01
C TRP A 64 -21.05 -10.98 9.67
N ALA A 65 -20.56 -10.00 8.89
CA ALA A 65 -19.88 -8.83 9.43
C ALA A 65 -20.80 -7.90 10.23
N LYS A 66 -22.11 -7.90 9.96
CA LYS A 66 -23.12 -7.20 10.79
C LYS A 66 -23.35 -7.93 12.11
N ALA A 67 -23.43 -9.26 12.09
CA ALA A 67 -23.61 -10.07 13.29
C ALA A 67 -22.36 -10.09 14.20
N HIS A 68 -21.16 -9.91 13.63
CA HIS A 68 -19.88 -9.96 14.33
C HIS A 68 -19.16 -8.60 14.32
N ASP A 69 -19.84 -7.52 14.73
CA ASP A 69 -19.33 -6.13 14.66
C ASP A 69 -17.98 -5.96 15.40
N ALA A 70 -17.76 -6.66 16.51
CA ALA A 70 -16.49 -6.65 17.24
C ALA A 70 -15.32 -7.24 16.42
N GLU A 71 -15.56 -8.33 15.69
CA GLU A 71 -14.56 -8.94 14.80
C GLU A 71 -14.29 -8.07 13.58
N ALA A 72 -15.35 -7.55 12.96
CA ALA A 72 -15.27 -6.60 11.86
C ALA A 72 -14.43 -5.37 12.24
N ARG A 73 -14.65 -4.83 13.45
CA ARG A 73 -13.88 -3.71 13.98
C ARG A 73 -12.40 -4.05 14.21
N ARG A 74 -12.10 -5.22 14.78
CA ARG A 74 -10.71 -5.67 14.96
C ARG A 74 -9.98 -5.78 13.63
N MET A 75 -10.63 -6.30 12.59
CA MET A 75 -10.06 -6.35 11.24
C MET A 75 -9.82 -4.96 10.66
N ALA A 76 -10.78 -4.03 10.78
CA ALA A 76 -10.61 -2.65 10.32
C ALA A 76 -9.45 -1.93 11.04
N GLU A 77 -9.29 -2.16 12.35
CA GLU A 77 -8.19 -1.59 13.12
C GLU A 77 -6.83 -2.21 12.74
N ALA A 78 -6.78 -3.51 12.49
CA ALA A 78 -5.58 -4.20 12.01
C ALA A 78 -5.18 -3.75 10.60
N SER A 79 -6.15 -3.62 9.70
CA SER A 79 -5.99 -3.03 8.36
C SER A 79 -5.33 -1.65 8.42
N ARG A 80 -5.92 -0.75 9.22
CA ARG A 80 -5.42 0.61 9.36
C ARG A 80 -4.02 0.64 9.93
N ARG A 81 -3.74 -0.19 10.93
CA ARG A 81 -2.41 -0.32 11.53
C ARG A 81 -1.39 -0.81 10.51
N PHE A 82 -1.75 -1.81 9.71
CA PHE A 82 -0.89 -2.31 8.63
C PHE A 82 -0.53 -1.20 7.65
N ALA A 83 -1.52 -0.44 7.17
CA ALA A 83 -1.28 0.66 6.24
C ALA A 83 -0.38 1.75 6.84
N GLN A 84 -0.60 2.10 8.12
CA GLN A 84 0.21 3.10 8.83
C GLN A 84 1.65 2.67 9.09
N GLN A 85 1.91 1.37 9.17
CA GLN A 85 3.23 0.82 9.51
C GLN A 85 4.04 0.39 8.29
N ASN A 86 3.38 0.13 7.15
CA ASN A 86 4.04 -0.51 6.00
C ASN A 86 3.74 0.17 4.66
N LEU A 87 2.76 1.07 4.58
CA LEU A 87 2.33 1.69 3.31
C LEU A 87 2.44 3.23 3.33
N MET A 88 3.22 3.80 4.27
CA MET A 88 3.49 5.23 4.27
C MET A 88 4.46 5.59 3.13
N PRO A 89 4.52 6.86 2.67
CA PRO A 89 5.36 7.24 1.55
C PRO A 89 6.83 6.79 1.68
N LEU A 90 7.38 6.84 2.90
CA LEU A 90 8.74 6.38 3.17
C LEU A 90 8.89 4.86 2.94
N ASP A 91 7.92 4.06 3.36
CA ASP A 91 7.93 2.60 3.17
C ASP A 91 7.93 2.24 1.68
N ILE A 92 7.10 2.95 0.90
CA ILE A 92 7.04 2.78 -0.55
C ILE A 92 8.39 3.16 -1.20
N TYR A 93 9.01 4.27 -0.80
CA TYR A 93 10.32 4.64 -1.31
C TYR A 93 11.41 3.63 -0.92
N CYS A 94 11.39 3.14 0.33
CA CYS A 94 12.31 2.12 0.80
C CYS A 94 12.17 0.82 -0.01
N TYR A 95 10.94 0.36 -0.26
CA TYR A 95 10.69 -0.81 -1.09
C TYR A 95 11.32 -0.68 -2.47
N HIS A 96 11.08 0.44 -3.16
CA HIS A 96 11.64 0.67 -4.50
C HIS A 96 13.17 0.78 -4.48
N ALA A 97 13.75 1.48 -3.49
CA ALA A 97 15.20 1.61 -3.35
C ALA A 97 15.87 0.24 -3.16
N VAL A 98 15.32 -0.61 -2.29
CA VAL A 98 15.80 -1.97 -2.07
C VAL A 98 15.60 -2.82 -3.32
N ALA A 99 14.41 -2.76 -3.94
CA ALA A 99 14.11 -3.52 -5.15
C ALA A 99 15.08 -3.20 -6.29
N PHE A 100 15.38 -1.92 -6.54
CA PHE A 100 16.34 -1.52 -7.57
C PHE A 100 17.78 -1.88 -7.20
N LYS A 101 18.16 -1.77 -5.91
CA LYS A 101 19.49 -2.20 -5.44
C LYS A 101 19.68 -3.70 -5.66
N GLU A 102 18.70 -4.52 -5.30
CA GLU A 102 18.72 -5.96 -5.51
C GLU A 102 18.66 -6.33 -6.99
N TRP A 103 17.89 -5.60 -7.79
CA TRP A 103 17.87 -5.80 -9.23
C TRP A 103 19.24 -5.54 -9.86
N ALA A 104 19.94 -4.50 -9.43
CA ALA A 104 21.25 -4.13 -9.97
C ALA A 104 22.30 -5.25 -9.80
N THR A 105 22.25 -6.03 -8.71
CA THR A 105 23.19 -7.14 -8.48
C THR A 105 23.00 -8.32 -9.45
N ARG A 106 21.85 -8.37 -10.14
CA ARG A 106 21.48 -9.46 -11.07
C ARG A 106 21.75 -9.10 -12.54
N LEU A 107 22.20 -7.88 -12.83
CA LEU A 107 22.55 -7.45 -14.18
C LEU A 107 23.80 -8.17 -14.69
N ARG A 108 23.68 -8.82 -15.85
CA ARG A 108 24.81 -9.53 -16.49
C ARG A 108 25.64 -8.64 -17.42
N SER A 109 25.08 -7.54 -17.89
CA SER A 109 25.70 -6.63 -18.86
C SER A 109 25.83 -5.23 -18.28
N PRO A 110 26.87 -4.46 -18.67
CA PRO A 110 27.00 -3.08 -18.25
C PRO A 110 25.86 -2.22 -18.78
N VAL A 111 25.38 -1.29 -17.96
CA VAL A 111 24.35 -0.31 -18.34
C VAL A 111 24.96 0.71 -19.29
N ARG A 112 24.30 0.96 -20.43
CA ARG A 112 24.70 1.96 -21.43
C ARG A 112 23.50 2.83 -21.78
N VAL A 113 23.71 4.15 -21.78
CA VAL A 113 22.72 5.11 -22.27
C VAL A 113 22.61 4.97 -23.79
N ARG A 114 21.38 4.83 -24.31
CA ARG A 114 21.11 4.65 -25.74
C ARG A 114 20.72 5.97 -26.39
N GLU A 115 20.94 6.08 -27.68
CA GLU A 115 20.45 7.20 -28.48
C GLU A 115 18.93 7.34 -28.33
N GLY A 116 18.44 8.57 -28.13
CA GLY A 116 17.03 8.87 -27.87
C GLY A 116 16.58 8.76 -26.40
N MET A 117 17.45 8.36 -25.46
CA MET A 117 17.16 8.48 -24.02
C MET A 117 17.40 9.92 -23.54
N GLU A 118 16.37 10.54 -22.97
CA GLU A 118 16.46 11.88 -22.37
C GLU A 118 16.82 11.78 -20.88
N PRO A 119 17.75 12.61 -20.37
CA PRO A 119 18.08 12.63 -18.94
C PRO A 119 16.92 13.23 -18.13
N VAL A 120 16.44 12.46 -17.15
CA VAL A 120 15.47 12.97 -16.15
C VAL A 120 16.23 13.69 -15.05
N THR A 121 16.13 15.02 -15.00
CA THR A 121 16.76 15.82 -13.96
C THR A 121 15.91 15.81 -12.69
N ALA A 122 16.55 15.65 -11.53
CA ALA A 122 15.89 15.90 -10.26
C ALA A 122 15.64 17.41 -10.12
N PRO A 123 14.44 17.85 -9.69
CA PRO A 123 14.24 19.23 -9.28
C PRO A 123 15.19 19.57 -8.12
N ASP A 124 15.65 20.81 -8.05
CA ASP A 124 16.59 21.27 -7.04
C ASP A 124 16.06 20.93 -5.62
N HIS A 125 16.88 20.21 -4.85
CA HIS A 125 16.44 19.43 -3.68
C HIS A 125 16.00 20.27 -2.46
N ASP A 126 16.01 21.60 -2.57
CA ASP A 126 15.64 22.52 -1.50
C ASP A 126 14.11 22.65 -1.29
N ARG A 127 13.29 22.03 -2.16
CA ARG A 127 11.82 22.10 -2.08
C ARG A 127 11.11 20.77 -1.90
N ARG A 128 11.78 19.74 -1.35
CA ARG A 128 11.16 18.41 -1.10
C ARG A 128 9.88 18.47 -0.23
N PHE A 129 9.66 19.56 0.50
CA PHE A 129 8.45 19.84 1.28
C PHE A 129 7.74 21.16 0.93
N GLY A 130 8.05 21.76 -0.24
CA GLY A 130 7.60 23.13 -0.54
C GLY A 130 8.05 24.11 0.53
N ASP A 131 7.15 24.99 0.99
CA ASP A 131 7.39 25.97 2.06
C ASP A 131 7.25 25.38 3.48
N CYS A 132 7.16 24.05 3.65
CA CYS A 132 6.99 23.44 4.97
C CYS A 132 8.31 23.48 5.76
N GLU A 133 8.30 24.16 6.90
CA GLU A 133 9.43 24.25 7.84
C GLU A 133 9.56 23.02 8.77
N CYS A 134 8.92 21.91 8.42
CA CYS A 134 8.49 20.92 9.41
C CYS A 134 9.58 19.95 9.93
N HIS A 135 10.81 19.90 9.42
CA HIS A 135 11.92 19.19 10.09
C HIS A 135 13.31 19.74 9.72
N ARG A 136 13.69 20.88 10.33
CA ARG A 136 15.10 21.28 10.48
C ARG A 136 15.52 21.15 11.95
N SER A 137 15.42 19.96 12.52
CA SER A 137 16.24 19.67 13.72
C SER A 137 17.69 19.61 13.25
N ARG A 138 18.45 20.68 13.54
CA ARG A 138 19.90 20.75 13.32
C ARG A 138 20.55 19.45 13.82
N PRO A 139 21.57 18.89 13.13
CA PRO A 139 22.38 17.86 13.76
C PRO A 139 22.90 18.43 15.07
N ARG A 140 22.63 17.75 16.19
CA ARG A 140 23.31 18.04 17.45
C ARG A 140 24.77 17.67 17.20
N ASP A 141 25.66 18.66 17.23
CA ASP A 141 27.08 18.42 17.37
C ASP A 141 27.29 17.75 18.74
N GLU A 142 27.47 16.42 18.72
CA GLU A 142 27.93 15.67 19.88
C GLU A 142 29.46 15.84 19.96
N LEU A 143 29.88 16.76 20.83
CA LEU A 143 31.18 16.77 21.51
C LEU A 143 30.99 16.18 22.90
#